data_AF-A0A7Z9S3D6-F1
#
_entry.id   AF-A0A7Z9S3D6-F1
#
_cell.length_a   1.000
_cell.length_b   1.000
_cell.length_c   1.000
_cell.angle_alpha   90.00
_cell.angle_beta   90.00
_cell.angle_gamma   90.00
#
_symmetry.space_group_name_H-M   'P 1'
#
loop_
_entity.id
_entity.type
_entity.pdbx_description
1 polymer ?
#
loop_
_entity_poly.entity_id
_entity_poly.type
_entity_poly.pdbx_seq_one_letter_code
_entity_poly.pdbx_strand_id
1 'polypeptide(L)' 'MRHRNGARKLNRTSSHRKAMFSNMAVSLLIHEQIKTTLPKAKELRRIADKMITL' A
#
# COMPACT_ATOMS: atom_id res chain seq x y z
N MET A 1 -9.54 22.31 6.66
CA MET A 1 -9.98 21.15 5.84
C MET A 1 -8.81 20.59 5.05
N ARG A 2 -8.75 19.27 4.79
CA ARG A 2 -7.72 18.65 3.95
C ARG A 2 -8.18 18.62 2.49
N HIS A 3 -7.89 19.65 1.71
CA HIS A 3 -8.20 19.66 0.28
C HIS A 3 -7.14 18.90 -0.54
N ARG A 4 -7.57 18.15 -1.56
CA ARG A 4 -6.72 17.47 -2.57
C ARG A 4 -5.66 16.49 -2.02
N ASN A 5 -5.85 15.94 -0.82
CA ASN A 5 -4.94 14.94 -0.26
C ASN A 5 -5.32 13.52 -0.71
N GLY A 6 -4.58 12.97 -1.68
CA GLY A 6 -4.88 11.65 -2.27
C GLY A 6 -4.39 10.43 -1.49
N ALA A 7 -3.55 10.59 -0.47
CA ALA A 7 -2.95 9.45 0.26
C ALA A 7 -3.50 9.32 1.69
N ARG A 8 -3.85 8.08 2.08
CA ARG A 8 -4.31 7.77 3.45
C ARG A 8 -3.13 7.69 4.42
N LYS A 9 -3.28 8.28 5.62
CA LYS A 9 -2.23 8.26 6.66
C LYS A 9 -2.13 6.92 7.43
N LEU A 10 -3.22 6.15 7.47
CA LEU A 10 -3.29 4.82 8.10
C LEU A 10 -2.77 4.77 9.55
N ASN A 11 -2.90 5.88 10.28
CA ASN A 11 -2.38 6.08 11.64
C ASN A 11 -0.91 5.66 11.81
N ARG A 12 -0.08 5.91 10.79
CA ARG A 12 1.34 5.55 10.76
C ARG A 12 2.19 6.72 10.29
N THR A 13 3.47 6.72 10.67
CA THR A 13 4.48 7.65 10.13
C THR A 13 4.76 7.35 8.65
N SER A 14 5.44 8.26 7.95
CA SER A 14 5.87 8.03 6.56
C SER A 14 6.80 6.84 6.41
N SER A 15 7.79 6.71 7.30
CA SER A 15 8.76 5.60 7.31
C SER A 15 8.08 4.25 7.50
N HIS A 16 7.19 4.14 8.50
CA HIS A 16 6.45 2.91 8.74
C HIS A 16 5.54 2.57 7.55
N ARG A 17 4.82 3.54 6.96
CA ARG A 17 4.01 3.24 5.76
C ARG A 17 4.85 2.72 4.60
N LYS A 18 6.04 3.29 4.35
CA LYS A 18 6.94 2.82 3.29
C LYS A 18 7.31 1.35 3.51
N ALA A 19 7.81 1.01 4.70
CA ALA A 19 8.18 -0.36 5.04
C ALA A 19 6.99 -1.34 4.98
N MET A 20 5.85 -0.94 5.53
CA MET A 20 4.62 -1.77 5.52
C MET A 20 4.18 -2.10 4.10
N PHE A 21 4.16 -1.12 3.18
CA PHE A 21 3.75 -1.37 1.80
C PHE A 21 4.78 -2.17 1.01
N SER A 22 6.08 -1.97 1.25
CA SER A 22 7.12 -2.81 0.65
C SER A 22 6.94 -4.28 1.04
N ASN A 23 6.72 -4.57 2.33
CA ASN A 23 6.50 -5.93 2.79
C ASN A 23 5.21 -6.53 2.24
N MET A 24 4.12 -5.75 2.23
CA MET A 24 2.84 -6.21 1.66
C MET A 24 2.93 -6.48 0.15
N ALA A 25 3.68 -5.67 -0.60
CA ALA A 25 3.87 -5.89 -2.04
C ALA A 25 4.66 -7.18 -2.30
N VAL A 26 5.74 -7.40 -1.56
CA VAL A 26 6.52 -8.65 -1.62
C VAL A 26 5.65 -9.86 -1.28
N SER A 27 4.89 -9.81 -0.18
CA SER A 27 3.97 -10.90 0.18
C SER A 27 2.90 -11.14 -0.89
N LEU A 28 2.37 -10.09 -1.51
CA LEU A 28 1.40 -10.22 -2.59
C LEU A 28 2.00 -10.89 -3.83
N LEU A 29 3.23 -10.56 -4.20
CA LEU A 29 3.92 -11.16 -5.34
C LEU A 29 4.28 -12.63 -5.10
N ILE A 30 4.68 -12.99 -3.87
CA ILE A 30 5.08 -14.36 -3.53
C ILE A 30 3.86 -15.29 -3.38
N HIS A 31 2.80 -14.80 -2.74
CA HIS A 31 1.66 -15.64 -2.36
C HIS A 31 0.43 -15.45 -3.24
N GLU A 32 0.50 -14.55 -4.23
CA GLU A 32 -0.56 -14.17 -5.18
C GLU A 32 -1.85 -13.58 -4.55
N GLN A 33 -2.07 -13.81 -3.26
CA GLN A 33 -3.20 -13.31 -2.49
C GLN A 33 -2.78 -13.06 -1.04
N ILE A 34 -3.22 -11.93 -0.48
CA ILE A 34 -3.04 -11.61 0.94
C ILE A 34 -4.35 -11.10 1.55
N LYS A 35 -4.55 -11.40 2.84
CA LYS A 35 -5.65 -10.81 3.63
C LYS A 35 -5.18 -9.51 4.28
N THR A 36 -5.87 -8.41 4.02
CA THR A 36 -5.56 -7.09 4.61
C THR A 36 -6.83 -6.26 4.77
N THR A 37 -6.72 -5.05 5.32
CA THR A 37 -7.88 -4.17 5.47
C THR A 37 -8.16 -3.41 4.18
N LEU A 38 -9.44 -3.10 3.93
CA LEU A 38 -9.88 -2.35 2.74
C LEU A 38 -9.06 -1.07 2.45
N PRO A 39 -8.80 -0.17 3.41
CA PRO A 39 -7.99 1.02 3.13
C PRO A 39 -6.53 0.68 2.79
N LYS A 40 -5.94 -0.37 3.37
CA LYS A 40 -4.58 -0.81 3.03
C LYS A 40 -4.52 -1.39 1.62
N ALA A 41 -5.49 -2.22 1.24
CA ALA A 41 -5.57 -2.80 -0.10
C ALA A 41 -5.70 -1.73 -1.19
N LYS A 42 -6.57 -0.73 -0.98
CA LYS A 42 -6.76 0.38 -1.94
C LYS A 42 -5.48 1.20 -2.15
N GLU A 43 -4.67 1.42 -1.12
CA GLU A 43 -3.39 2.13 -1.26
C GLU A 43 -2.30 1.22 -1.87
N LEU A 44 -2.27 -0.06 -1.49
CA LEU A 44 -1.30 -1.04 -2.02
C LEU A 44 -1.40 -1.18 -3.53
N ARG A 45 -2.63 -1.17 -4.08
CA ARG A 45 -2.88 -1.27 -5.53
C ARG A 45 -2.00 -0.32 -6.34
N ARG A 46 -1.89 0.96 -5.94
CA ARG A 46 -1.07 1.95 -6.65
C ARG A 46 0.43 1.61 -6.68
N ILE A 47 0.89 0.84 -5.70
CA ILE A 47 2.29 0.41 -5.58
C ILE A 47 2.49 -0.88 -6.39
N ALA A 48 1.61 -1.86 -6.22
CA ALA A 48 1.67 -3.14 -6.93
C ALA A 48 1.50 -2.97 -8.45
N ASP A 49 0.51 -2.20 -8.91
CA ASP A 49 0.28 -1.95 -10.35
C ASP A 49 1.52 -1.33 -11.02
N LYS A 50 2.18 -0.39 -10.30
CA LYS A 50 3.43 0.22 -10.77
C LYS A 50 4.56 -0.79 -10.85
N MET A 51 4.67 -1.73 -9.91
CA MET A 51 5.71 -2.77 -9.93
C MET A 51 5.52 -3.77 -11.08
N ILE A 52 4.28 -4.09 -11.42
CA ILE A 52 3.95 -5.02 -12.52
C ILE A 52 4.22 -4.38 -13.89
N THR A 53 4.07 -3.06 -13.99
CA THR A 53 4.23 -2.32 -15.26
C THR A 53 5.67 -1.83 -15.51
N LEU A 54 6.63 -2.15 -14.63
CA LEU A 54 8.06 -1.91 -14.85
C LEU A 54 8.61 -2.87 -15.90
#